data_AF-A0A2N5YMX1-F1
#
_entry.id   AF-A0A2N5YMX1-F1
#
_cell.length_a   1.000
_cell.length_b   1.000
_cell.length_c   1.000
_cell.angle_alpha   90.00
_cell.angle_beta   90.00
_cell.angle_gamma   90.00
#
_symmetry.space_group_name_H-M   'P 1'
#
loop_
_entity.id
_entity.type
_entity.pdbx_description
1 polymer ?
#
loop_
_entity_poly.entity_id
_entity_poly.type
_entity_poly.pdbx_seq_one_letter_code
_entity_poly.pdbx_strand_id
1 'polypeptide(L)' 'MRKVDTSKLSGDECWGVQINGLKHCENCKWTGISACEGKNIVKTGYNSKGYKIGLHGLDENTLKKETV' A
#
# COMPACT_ATOMS: atom_id res chain seq x y z
N MET A 1 -10.22 -2.87 16.28
CA MET A 1 -9.91 -2.18 15.02
C MET A 1 -8.46 -1.72 15.07
N ARG A 2 -7.66 -2.03 14.05
CA ARG A 2 -6.28 -1.56 13.95
C ARG A 2 -6.29 -0.05 13.70
N LYS A 3 -5.53 0.73 14.47
CA LYS A 3 -5.34 2.15 14.18
C LYS A 3 -4.32 2.25 13.05
N VAL A 4 -4.66 2.98 12.00
CA VAL A 4 -3.77 3.27 10.89
C VAL A 4 -3.71 4.78 10.75
N ASP A 5 -2.51 5.33 10.71
CA ASP A 5 -2.31 6.75 10.44
C ASP A 5 -2.64 7.06 8.96
N THR A 6 -3.81 7.65 8.74
CA THR A 6 -4.30 7.98 7.40
C THR A 6 -3.45 9.05 6.70
N SER A 7 -2.66 9.84 7.44
CA SER A 7 -1.76 10.82 6.84
C SER A 7 -0.66 10.17 5.99
N LYS A 8 -0.32 8.91 6.29
CA LYS A 8 0.67 8.10 5.57
C LYS A 8 0.08 7.33 4.39
N LEU A 9 -1.25 7.30 4.26
CA LEU A 9 -1.94 6.65 3.13
C LEU A 9 -1.93 7.56 1.90
N SER A 10 -1.64 6.99 0.75
CA SER A 10 -1.69 7.63 -0.56
C SER A 10 -3.12 7.55 -1.11
N GLY A 11 -3.63 8.65 -1.65
CA GLY A 11 -4.98 8.73 -2.21
C GLY A 11 -5.07 8.19 -3.64
N ASP A 12 -3.93 8.14 -4.32
CA ASP A 12 -3.71 7.63 -5.68
C ASP A 12 -3.43 6.11 -5.72
N GLU A 13 -3.35 5.46 -4.56
CA GLU A 13 -3.15 4.02 -4.46
C GLU A 13 -4.28 3.32 -3.70
N CYS A 14 -4.44 2.01 -3.90
CA CYS A 14 -5.50 1.22 -3.25
C CYS A 14 -5.42 1.28 -1.71
N TRP A 15 -6.41 1.87 -1.05
CA TRP A 15 -6.47 1.94 0.42
C TRP A 15 -6.59 0.57 1.07
N GLY A 16 -7.30 -0.36 0.43
CA GLY A 16 -7.47 -1.73 0.92
C GLY A 16 -6.13 -2.43 1.13
N VAL A 17 -5.18 -2.30 0.18
CA VAL A 17 -3.84 -2.90 0.34
C VAL A 17 -2.98 -2.10 1.32
N GLN A 18 -3.10 -0.78 1.37
CA GLN A 18 -2.33 0.02 2.32
C GLN A 18 -2.73 -0.26 3.78
N ILE A 19 -3.99 -0.61 4.03
CA ILE A 19 -4.51 -0.92 5.37
C ILE A 19 -4.31 -2.39 5.73
N ASN A 20 -4.61 -3.31 4.80
CA ASN A 20 -4.64 -4.76 5.07
C ASN A 20 -3.37 -5.50 4.61
N GLY A 21 -2.53 -4.85 3.81
CA GLY A 21 -1.28 -5.38 3.30
C GLY A 21 -1.39 -6.14 2.00
N LEU A 22 -0.24 -6.59 1.50
CA LEU A 22 -0.12 -7.30 0.22
C LEU A 22 -0.99 -8.57 0.15
N LYS A 23 -1.30 -9.19 1.29
CA LYS A 23 -2.24 -10.32 1.35
C LYS A 23 -3.63 -9.97 0.80
N HIS A 24 -4.02 -8.70 0.89
CA HIS A 24 -5.27 -8.22 0.31
C HIS A 24 -5.27 -8.28 -1.23
N CYS A 25 -4.10 -8.19 -1.87
CA CYS A 25 -3.98 -8.29 -3.32
C CYS A 25 -4.09 -9.72 -3.85
N GLU A 26 -3.73 -10.74 -3.06
CA GLU A 26 -3.74 -12.16 -3.48
C GLU A 26 -5.13 -12.63 -3.95
N ASN A 27 -6.19 -12.12 -3.30
CA ASN A 27 -7.58 -12.46 -3.62
C ASN A 27 -8.36 -11.28 -4.22
N CYS A 28 -7.68 -10.23 -4.67
CA CYS A 28 -8.33 -9.04 -5.20
C CYS A 28 -8.70 -9.26 -6.68
N LYS A 29 -10.00 -9.20 -6.99
CA LYS A 29 -10.53 -9.33 -8.36
C LYS A 29 -10.00 -8.28 -9.35
N TRP A 30 -9.47 -7.17 -8.83
CA TRP A 30 -8.94 -6.07 -9.63
C TRP A 30 -7.45 -6.25 -9.92
N THR A 31 -6.75 -7.18 -9.26
CA THR A 31 -5.33 -7.45 -9.53
C THR A 31 -5.15 -7.86 -10.99
N GLY A 32 -4.19 -7.23 -11.68
CA GLY A 32 -3.84 -7.55 -13.06
C GLY A 32 -4.64 -6.81 -14.13
N ILE A 33 -5.66 -6.02 -13.78
CA ILE A 33 -6.41 -5.19 -14.75
C ILE A 33 -6.13 -3.69 -14.59
N SER A 34 -6.57 -2.90 -15.57
CA SER A 34 -6.36 -1.44 -15.61
C SER A 34 -6.90 -0.74 -14.37
N ALA A 35 -8.01 -1.21 -13.82
CA ALA A 35 -8.67 -0.66 -12.64
C ALA A 35 -7.99 -1.03 -11.29
N CYS A 36 -6.87 -1.75 -11.27
CA CYS A 36 -6.06 -1.89 -10.06
C CYS A 36 -5.34 -0.57 -9.74
N GLU A 37 -5.70 0.05 -8.62
CA GLU A 37 -5.03 1.23 -8.07
C GLU A 37 -3.85 0.88 -7.15
N GLY A 38 -3.55 -0.41 -6.92
CA GLY A 38 -2.42 -0.83 -6.05
C GLY A 38 -1.13 -1.16 -6.80
N LYS A 39 -0.99 -0.73 -8.06
CA LYS A 39 0.08 -1.23 -8.97
C LYS A 39 1.47 -0.87 -8.49
N ASN A 40 1.70 0.33 -7.97
CA ASN A 40 3.03 0.71 -7.49
C ASN A 40 3.36 -0.03 -6.20
N ILE A 41 2.39 -0.17 -5.30
CA ILE A 41 2.55 -0.96 -4.07
C ILE A 41 2.91 -2.41 -4.39
N VAL A 42 2.23 -3.05 -5.35
CA VAL A 42 2.52 -4.44 -5.74
C VAL A 42 3.92 -4.57 -6.35
N LYS A 43 4.34 -3.60 -7.17
CA LYS A 43 5.65 -3.64 -7.84
C LYS A 43 6.82 -3.32 -6.91
N THR A 44 6.66 -2.35 -6.03
CA THR A 44 7.77 -1.76 -5.26
C THR A 44 7.72 -2.12 -3.79
N GLY A 45 6.55 -2.47 -3.27
CA GLY A 45 6.29 -2.57 -1.83
C GLY A 45 6.11 -1.22 -1.14
N TYR A 46 5.99 -0.11 -1.87
CA TYR A 46 5.81 1.23 -1.33
C TYR A 46 4.61 1.94 -1.97
N ASN A 47 3.95 2.79 -1.19
CA ASN A 47 2.96 3.72 -1.75
C ASN A 47 3.64 4.96 -2.35
N SER A 48 2.89 5.80 -3.07
CA SER A 48 3.43 7.00 -3.71
C SER A 48 3.98 8.05 -2.74
N LYS A 49 3.59 7.97 -1.46
CA LYS A 49 4.16 8.80 -0.38
C LYS A 49 5.51 8.28 0.13
N GLY A 50 6.00 7.15 -0.35
CA GLY A 50 7.29 6.58 0.03
C GLY A 50 7.25 5.73 1.32
N TYR A 51 6.06 5.34 1.78
CA TYR A 51 5.91 4.44 2.93
C TYR A 51 5.80 2.98 2.46
N LYS A 52 6.43 2.08 3.20
CA LYS A 52 6.43 0.65 2.91
C LYS A 52 5.09 0.03 3.30
N ILE A 53 4.58 -0.80 2.41
CA ILE A 53 3.40 -1.64 2.62
C ILE A 53 3.88 -3.08 2.73
N GLY A 54 3.78 -3.64 3.93
CA GLY A 54 4.12 -5.02 4.22
C GLY A 54 2.97 -6.00 3.95
N LEU A 55 3.17 -7.25 4.34
CA LEU A 55 2.17 -8.32 4.25
C LEU A 55 0.86 -7.99 4.96
N HIS A 56 0.92 -7.18 6.01
CA HIS A 56 -0.21 -6.85 6.89
C HIS A 56 -0.57 -5.36 6.92
N GLY A 57 -0.13 -4.58 5.94
CA GLY A 57 -0.48 -3.17 5.78
C GLY A 57 0.73 -2.26 5.86
N LEU A 58 0.46 -0.97 6.02
CA LEU A 58 1.46 0.06 6.25
C LEU A 58 2.38 -0.35 7.41
N ASP A 59 3.68 -0.38 7.14
CA ASP A 59 4.71 -0.63 8.14
C ASP A 59 5.05 0.71 8.81
N GLU A 60 4.44 0.96 9.97
CA GLU A 60 4.50 2.24 10.69
C GLU A 60 5.92 2.60 11.17
N ASN A 61 6.81 1.61 11.24
CA ASN A 61 8.22 1.79 11.59
C ASN A 61 9.10 2.14 10.39
N THR A 62 8.55 2.16 9.18
CA THR A 62 9.34 2.44 7.99
C THR A 62 9.50 3.94 7.82
N LEU A 63 10.75 4.39 7.88
CA LEU A 63 11.13 5.74 7.48
C LEU A 63 10.78 5.93 6.00
N LYS A 64 10.19 7.09 5.67
CA LYS A 64 9.86 7.48 4.31
C LYS A 64 11.12 7.32 3.46
N LYS A 65 11.04 6.57 2.36
CA LYS A 65 12.19 6.46 1.46
C LYS A 65 12.46 7.87 0.92
N GLU A 66 13.59 8.47 1.28
CA GLU A 66 14.05 9.70 0.67
C GLU A 66 14.36 9.37 -0.79
N THR A 67 13.50 9.84 -1.69
CA THR A 67 13.75 9.79 -3.12
C THR A 67 14.92 10.73 -3.39
N VAL A 68 16.09 10.16 -3.70
CA VAL A 68 17.26 10.88 -4.22
C VAL A 68 16.96 11.39 -5.62
#